data_AF-A0A226DXY7-F1
#
_entry.id   AF-A0A226DXY7-F1
#
_cell.length_a   1.000
_cell.length_b   1.000
_cell.length_c   1.000
_cell.angle_alpha   90.00
_cell.angle_beta   90.00
_cell.angle_gamma   90.00
#
_symmetry.space_group_name_H-M   'P 1'
#
loop_
_entity.id
_entity.type
_entity.pdbx_description
1 polymer ?
#
loop_
_entity_poly.entity_id
_entity_poly.type
_entity_poly.pdbx_seq_one_letter_code
_entity_poly.pdbx_strand_id
1 'polypeptide(L)'
;MHPNWISVANDAETLNDFIAYTILSESLHNLTTPEEIFFKEKYVYLGSSSFRYERGNHQIIMLSKRSCSFISCYGIQHEMSYELFVKPFQKTTWIALGFSIFAFAGMIRFSKWHNVKDEISAPSNLDIILISLSILLEISLPSRVISEVIPGKLSPIFWLWVISSVAITGMYKDCFTADIIQPYTRTPSWSNVYDLEGLGFRFLLPLKRFQEFDQLFSNGIPVDSILATEFAAELSKAASYKGKSKRQLGYRRVAKHLMEGNNGSIWQGLHYKWPFDLYTNLSRCSQKFAYVDYTENIVDILPFLNDNDDGIVFLKGADDGFLATHFGFRVDSTHRKNFVYGRLKGLISSGIYHWWEKWFKKTRPKKIFPYYANWTKPVLSELDRRDFRTKFVTICQIWGYCCIACSFVYIFEIVQSFIQNM
;
A
#
# COMPACT_ATOMS: atom_id res chain seq x y z
N MET A 1 17.57 28.82 -33.20
CA MET A 1 16.60 29.14 -32.12
C MET A 1 16.21 27.84 -31.43
N HIS A 2 16.18 27.79 -30.10
CA HIS A 2 15.69 26.60 -29.39
C HIS A 2 14.15 26.58 -29.42
N PRO A 3 13.51 25.43 -29.73
CA PRO A 3 12.06 25.34 -29.76
C PRO A 3 11.47 25.56 -28.35
N ASN A 4 10.30 26.19 -28.28
CA ASN A 4 9.53 26.27 -27.04
C ASN A 4 8.89 24.90 -26.77
N TRP A 5 9.58 24.07 -25.99
CA TRP A 5 9.16 22.69 -25.70
C TRP A 5 7.78 22.58 -25.05
N ILE A 6 7.32 23.60 -24.32
CA ILE A 6 5.98 23.60 -23.71
C ILE A 6 4.91 23.76 -24.80
N SER A 7 5.14 24.62 -25.80
CA SER A 7 4.24 24.73 -26.95
C SER A 7 4.15 23.40 -27.70
N VAL A 8 5.29 22.79 -28.00
CA VAL A 8 5.35 21.48 -28.67
C VAL A 8 4.64 20.40 -27.86
N ALA A 9 4.79 20.39 -26.54
CA ALA A 9 4.11 19.44 -25.66
C ALA A 9 2.58 19.69 -25.58
N ASN A 10 2.14 20.92 -25.78
CA ASN A 10 0.71 21.26 -25.87
C ASN A 10 0.11 20.82 -27.22
N ASP A 11 0.90 20.87 -28.30
CA ASP A 11 0.44 20.49 -29.64
C ASP A 11 0.48 18.96 -29.86
N ALA A 12 1.42 18.25 -29.22
CA ALA A 12 1.54 16.80 -29.34
C ALA A 12 0.33 16.07 -28.73
N GLU A 13 -0.25 15.09 -29.41
CA GLU A 13 -1.40 14.32 -28.88
C GLU A 13 -0.97 13.39 -27.73
N THR A 14 0.13 12.66 -27.91
CA THR A 14 0.68 11.71 -26.93
C THR A 14 2.13 12.03 -26.54
N LEU A 15 2.58 11.45 -25.41
CA LEU A 15 3.99 11.51 -25.01
C LEU A 15 4.91 10.91 -26.08
N ASN A 16 4.45 9.87 -26.80
CA ASN A 16 5.26 9.25 -27.85
C ASN A 16 5.49 10.22 -29.01
N ASP A 17 4.48 11.00 -29.40
CA ASP A 17 4.59 12.00 -30.47
C ASP A 17 5.54 13.12 -30.06
N PHE A 18 5.41 13.59 -28.81
CA PHE A 18 6.30 14.58 -28.24
C PHE A 18 7.76 14.10 -28.21
N ILE A 19 8.01 12.87 -27.78
CA ILE A 19 9.37 12.29 -27.73
C ILE A 19 9.90 12.04 -29.14
N ALA A 20 9.07 11.59 -30.08
CA ALA A 20 9.44 11.46 -31.48
C ALA A 20 9.90 12.80 -32.05
N TYR A 21 9.11 13.86 -31.84
CA TYR A 21 9.46 15.21 -32.26
C TYR A 21 10.75 15.68 -31.58
N THR A 22 10.89 15.48 -30.28
CA THR A 22 12.09 15.86 -29.52
C THR A 22 13.35 15.22 -30.10
N ILE A 23 13.29 13.92 -30.42
CA ILE A 23 14.43 13.17 -30.99
C ILE A 23 14.75 13.64 -32.41
N LEU A 24 13.73 13.91 -33.23
CA LEU A 24 13.90 14.24 -34.65
C LEU A 24 14.11 15.74 -34.91
N SER A 25 13.76 16.62 -33.98
CA SER A 25 13.79 18.08 -34.14
C SER A 25 15.16 18.61 -34.57
N GLU A 26 16.25 18.14 -33.96
CA GLU A 26 17.60 18.55 -34.34
C GLU A 26 17.99 18.09 -35.75
N SER A 27 17.51 16.92 -36.18
CA SER A 27 17.69 16.46 -37.55
C SER A 27 16.86 17.29 -38.53
N LEU A 28 15.62 17.63 -38.16
CA LEU A 28 14.73 18.45 -38.97
C LEU A 28 15.25 19.88 -39.19
N HIS A 29 15.89 20.48 -38.18
CA HIS A 29 16.44 21.82 -38.28
C HIS A 29 17.70 21.93 -39.15
N ASN A 30 18.39 20.82 -39.40
CA ASN A 30 19.63 20.78 -40.19
C ASN A 30 19.46 20.07 -41.56
N LEU A 31 18.23 19.76 -41.97
CA LEU A 31 17.98 19.13 -43.27
C LEU A 31 18.06 20.16 -44.41
N THR A 32 19.16 20.15 -45.15
CA THR A 32 19.11 20.40 -46.59
C THR A 32 18.54 19.14 -47.22
N THR A 33 17.33 19.19 -47.78
CA THR A 33 16.68 18.06 -48.44
C THR A 33 17.58 17.56 -49.58
N PRO A 34 18.22 16.39 -49.48
CA PRO A 34 18.97 15.86 -50.61
C PRO A 34 17.97 15.45 -51.70
N GLU A 35 18.35 15.61 -52.97
CA GLU A 35 17.51 15.19 -54.12
C GLU A 35 17.19 13.69 -54.10
N GLU A 36 18.03 12.86 -53.45
CA GLU A 36 17.83 11.43 -53.29
C GLU A 36 17.94 10.97 -51.83
N ILE A 37 16.89 10.36 -51.31
CA ILE A 37 16.88 9.75 -49.97
C ILE A 37 17.34 8.29 -50.11
N PHE A 38 18.58 7.99 -49.76
CA PHE A 38 19.07 6.61 -49.73
C PHE A 38 18.32 5.79 -48.66
N PHE A 39 17.67 4.70 -49.09
CA PHE A 39 16.85 3.83 -48.22
C PHE A 39 17.63 3.24 -47.02
N LYS A 40 18.96 3.23 -47.08
CA LYS A 40 19.87 2.72 -46.04
C LYS A 40 19.99 3.65 -44.81
N GLU A 41 19.45 4.88 -44.86
CA GLU A 41 19.55 5.87 -43.78
C GLU A 41 18.19 6.19 -43.12
N LYS A 42 17.23 5.26 -43.19
CA LYS A 42 15.92 5.44 -42.54
C LYS A 42 16.03 5.20 -41.04
N TYR A 43 15.87 6.28 -40.27
CA TYR A 43 15.66 6.20 -38.83
C TYR A 43 14.16 6.06 -38.54
N VAL A 44 13.75 4.94 -37.96
CA VAL A 44 12.36 4.69 -37.58
C VAL A 44 12.25 4.69 -36.06
N TYR A 45 11.37 5.53 -35.53
CA TYR A 45 10.98 5.50 -34.13
C TYR A 45 9.58 4.91 -34.03
N LEU A 46 9.46 3.73 -33.41
CA LEU A 46 8.20 2.98 -33.28
C LEU A 46 7.45 3.30 -31.97
N GLY A 47 7.95 4.25 -31.17
CA GLY A 47 7.40 4.54 -29.85
C GLY A 47 7.77 3.49 -28.79
N SER A 48 7.35 3.75 -27.56
CA SER A 48 7.47 2.77 -26.48
C SER A 48 6.34 1.74 -26.56
N SER A 49 6.67 0.46 -26.43
CA SER A 49 5.70 -0.64 -26.47
C SER A 49 6.06 -1.75 -25.48
N SER A 50 5.13 -2.70 -25.26
CA SER A 50 5.44 -3.90 -24.48
C SER A 50 6.41 -4.79 -25.28
N PHE A 51 7.48 -5.27 -24.63
CA PHE A 51 8.46 -6.08 -25.34
C PHE A 51 7.88 -7.45 -25.75
N ARG A 52 7.66 -7.60 -27.06
CA ARG A 52 7.45 -8.90 -27.70
C ARG A 52 8.82 -9.55 -27.88
N TYR A 53 9.00 -10.79 -27.43
CA TYR A 53 10.23 -11.55 -27.74
C TYR A 53 10.23 -11.90 -29.23
N GLU A 54 10.59 -10.94 -30.08
CA GLU A 54 10.84 -11.18 -31.50
C GLU A 54 12.30 -11.58 -31.65
N ARG A 55 12.54 -12.60 -32.48
CA ARG A 55 13.89 -13.03 -32.83
C ARG A 55 14.51 -11.97 -33.73
N GLY A 56 15.54 -11.29 -33.23
CA GLY A 56 16.27 -10.29 -34.00
C GLY A 56 17.29 -9.57 -33.13
N ASN A 57 18.32 -9.01 -33.78
CA ASN A 57 19.25 -8.11 -33.12
C ASN A 57 18.53 -6.77 -32.94
N HIS A 58 17.86 -6.57 -31.80
CA HIS A 58 17.28 -5.29 -31.43
C HIS A 58 17.97 -4.77 -30.19
N GLN A 59 18.23 -3.47 -30.15
CA GLN A 59 18.64 -2.80 -28.92
C GLN A 59 17.39 -2.43 -28.14
N ILE A 60 17.37 -2.81 -26.86
CA ILE A 60 16.22 -2.59 -25.98
C ILE A 60 16.61 -1.59 -24.90
N ILE A 61 15.80 -0.54 -24.74
CA ILE A 61 15.89 0.39 -23.61
C ILE A 61 14.67 0.16 -22.74
N MET A 62 14.88 -0.46 -21.58
CA MET A 62 13.82 -0.70 -20.60
C MET A 62 13.48 0.60 -19.87
N LEU A 63 12.21 0.98 -19.85
CA LEU A 63 11.72 2.15 -19.13
C LEU A 63 11.09 1.79 -17.81
N SER A 64 10.12 0.89 -17.86
CA SER A 64 9.29 0.56 -16.70
C SER A 64 8.76 -0.86 -16.80
N LYS A 65 8.21 -1.33 -15.70
CA LYS A 65 7.49 -2.60 -15.61
C LYS A 65 6.03 -2.27 -15.37
N ARG A 66 5.15 -2.75 -16.24
CA ARG A 66 3.70 -2.68 -16.06
C ARG A 66 3.20 -4.05 -15.61
N SER A 67 2.20 -4.06 -14.76
CA SER A 67 1.50 -5.26 -14.32
C SER A 67 0.03 -4.94 -14.18
N CYS A 68 -0.78 -5.98 -14.14
CA CYS A 68 -2.18 -5.88 -13.76
C CYS A 68 -2.34 -6.23 -12.28
N SER A 69 -3.33 -5.61 -11.67
CA SER A 69 -3.85 -5.95 -10.35
C SER A 69 -5.38 -6.03 -10.47
N PHE A 70 -6.06 -6.23 -9.35
CA PHE A 70 -7.50 -6.34 -9.34
C PHE A 70 -8.13 -5.69 -8.11
N ILE A 71 -9.40 -5.35 -8.23
CA ILE A 71 -10.24 -4.80 -7.15
C ILE A 71 -11.45 -5.72 -6.95
N SER A 72 -11.79 -5.99 -5.70
CA SER A 72 -13.01 -6.71 -5.32
C SER A 72 -13.46 -6.29 -3.91
N CYS A 73 -14.75 -6.43 -3.61
CA CYS A 73 -15.28 -6.32 -2.25
C CYS A 73 -15.72 -7.67 -1.64
N TYR A 74 -15.67 -8.77 -2.40
CA TYR A 74 -16.09 -10.08 -1.92
C TYR A 74 -15.16 -10.60 -0.81
N GLY A 75 -15.74 -11.19 0.23
CA GLY A 75 -14.98 -11.93 1.24
C GLY A 75 -14.04 -11.06 2.06
N ILE A 76 -14.29 -9.75 2.08
CA ILE A 76 -13.65 -8.82 2.98
C ILE A 76 -14.34 -8.98 4.33
N GLN A 77 -13.70 -9.72 5.22
CA GLN A 77 -14.22 -9.90 6.57
C GLN A 77 -13.68 -8.76 7.44
N HIS A 78 -14.58 -8.18 8.24
CA HIS A 78 -14.14 -7.49 9.44
C HIS A 78 -13.63 -8.58 10.38
N GLU A 79 -12.32 -8.76 10.44
CA GLU A 79 -11.72 -9.52 11.53
C GLU A 79 -12.00 -8.73 12.82
N MET A 80 -13.14 -9.02 13.47
CA MET A 80 -13.33 -8.74 14.89
C MET A 80 -12.48 -9.72 15.68
N SER A 81 -11.18 -9.70 15.42
CA SER A 81 -10.23 -10.52 16.13
C SER A 81 -10.00 -9.90 17.50
N TYR A 82 -9.98 -10.72 18.55
CA TYR A 82 -9.51 -10.31 19.87
C TYR A 82 -8.10 -9.71 19.82
N GLU A 83 -7.35 -9.95 18.73
CA GLU A 83 -6.12 -9.25 18.42
C GLU A 83 -6.29 -7.73 18.45
N LEU A 84 -7.46 -7.16 18.17
CA LEU A 84 -7.70 -5.72 18.27
C LEU A 84 -7.41 -5.16 19.67
N PHE A 85 -7.65 -5.92 20.73
CA PHE A 85 -7.36 -5.48 22.10
C PHE A 85 -5.89 -5.67 22.48
N VAL A 86 -5.17 -6.57 21.81
CA VAL A 86 -3.77 -6.87 22.13
C VAL A 86 -2.81 -6.09 21.24
N LYS A 87 -3.20 -5.79 19.99
CA LYS A 87 -2.41 -5.14 18.93
C LYS A 87 -1.97 -3.69 19.22
N PRO A 88 -2.69 -2.86 20.01
CA PRO A 88 -2.24 -1.50 20.32
C PRO A 88 -0.83 -1.47 20.90
N PHE A 89 -0.43 -2.54 21.58
CA PHE A 89 0.92 -2.76 22.08
C PHE A 89 1.57 -3.98 21.44
N GLN A 90 2.88 -3.89 21.21
CA GLN A 90 3.64 -5.04 20.76
C GLN A 90 3.71 -6.11 21.85
N LYS A 91 3.87 -7.38 21.47
CA LYS A 91 4.04 -8.50 22.40
C LYS A 91 5.17 -8.23 23.42
N THR A 92 6.25 -7.57 23.01
CA THR A 92 7.37 -7.17 23.87
C THR A 92 6.95 -6.18 24.95
N THR A 93 6.06 -5.23 24.63
CA THR A 93 5.53 -4.24 25.59
C THR A 93 4.66 -4.91 26.65
N TRP A 94 3.80 -5.87 26.27
CA TRP A 94 3.03 -6.65 27.24
C TRP A 94 3.92 -7.46 28.19
N ILE A 95 4.98 -8.08 27.67
CA ILE A 95 5.97 -8.80 28.49
C ILE A 95 6.69 -7.83 29.43
N ALA A 96 7.10 -6.65 28.95
CA ALA A 96 7.74 -5.62 29.77
C ALA A 96 6.82 -5.08 30.87
N LEU A 97 5.53 -4.88 30.59
CA LEU A 97 4.52 -4.51 31.57
C LEU A 97 4.39 -5.58 32.65
N GLY A 98 4.26 -6.85 32.26
CA GLY A 98 4.26 -7.97 33.20
C GLY A 98 5.51 -7.99 34.09
N PHE A 99 6.69 -7.84 33.49
CA PHE A 99 7.95 -7.77 34.23
C PHE A 99 8.01 -6.57 35.19
N SER A 100 7.51 -5.40 34.78
CA SER A 100 7.48 -4.21 35.63
C SER A 100 6.60 -4.39 36.88
N ILE A 101 5.46 -5.07 36.74
CA ILE A 101 4.57 -5.42 37.86
C ILE A 101 5.29 -6.36 38.82
N PHE A 102 5.94 -7.40 38.31
CA PHE A 102 6.70 -8.33 39.16
C PHE A 102 7.89 -7.66 39.85
N ALA A 103 8.61 -6.77 39.17
CA ALA A 103 9.71 -6.00 39.74
C ALA A 103 9.21 -5.07 40.87
N PHE A 104 8.11 -4.36 40.65
CA PHE A 104 7.49 -3.50 41.66
C PHE A 104 7.03 -4.31 42.88
N ALA A 105 6.34 -5.44 42.68
CA ALA A 105 5.95 -6.33 43.75
C ALA A 105 7.16 -6.90 44.52
N GLY A 106 8.23 -7.25 43.80
CA GLY A 106 9.51 -7.69 44.37
C GLY A 106 10.18 -6.63 45.24
N MET A 107 10.19 -5.36 44.80
CA MET A 107 10.75 -4.24 45.57
C MET A 107 9.98 -4.00 46.88
N ILE A 108 8.64 -4.03 46.84
CA ILE A 108 7.81 -3.91 48.05
C ILE A 108 8.11 -5.05 49.02
N ARG A 109 8.19 -6.29 48.52
CA ARG A 109 8.51 -7.47 49.33
C ARG A 109 9.90 -7.36 49.97
N PHE A 110 10.90 -6.96 49.20
CA PHE A 110 12.27 -6.81 49.68
C PHE A 110 12.39 -5.73 50.77
N SER A 111 11.72 -4.59 50.57
CA SER A 111 11.68 -3.52 51.58
C SER A 111 11.01 -3.97 52.88
N LYS A 112 9.94 -4.77 52.80
CA LYS A 112 9.30 -5.34 54.01
C LYS A 112 10.19 -6.36 54.71
N TRP A 113 10.86 -7.24 53.96
CA TRP A 113 11.81 -8.21 54.51
C TRP A 113 12.90 -7.52 55.35
N HIS A 114 13.39 -6.37 54.92
CA HIS A 114 14.44 -5.66 55.66
C HIS A 114 13.94 -5.01 56.96
N ASN A 115 12.63 -4.81 57.12
CA ASN A 115 12.03 -4.14 58.29
C ASN A 115 11.38 -5.14 59.28
N VAL A 116 11.83 -6.41 59.33
CA VAL A 116 11.28 -7.53 60.14
C VAL A 116 11.46 -7.36 61.66
N LYS A 117 11.13 -6.19 62.22
CA LYS A 117 10.99 -6.02 63.67
C LYS A 117 9.54 -6.11 64.16
N ASP A 118 8.56 -6.02 63.26
CA ASP A 118 7.13 -6.10 63.60
C ASP A 118 6.49 -7.36 63.00
N GLU A 119 6.23 -8.35 63.85
CA GLU A 119 5.85 -9.73 63.48
C GLU A 119 4.34 -9.92 63.23
N ILE A 120 3.54 -8.85 63.28
CA ILE A 120 2.08 -8.96 63.33
C ILE A 120 1.49 -8.53 61.98
N SER A 121 1.17 -9.53 61.14
CA SER A 121 0.43 -9.46 59.86
C SER A 121 1.17 -8.90 58.63
N ALA A 122 2.08 -9.69 58.07
CA ALA A 122 2.58 -9.44 56.72
C ALA A 122 1.45 -9.71 55.68
N PRO A 123 1.13 -8.74 54.79
CA PRO A 123 0.15 -8.98 53.73
C PRO A 123 0.63 -10.07 52.78
N SER A 124 -0.33 -10.78 52.17
CA SER A 124 0.00 -11.86 51.26
C SER A 124 0.65 -11.30 49.99
N ASN A 125 1.50 -12.10 49.33
CA ASN A 125 2.10 -11.70 48.04
C ASN A 125 1.01 -11.38 46.99
N LEU A 126 -0.16 -11.99 47.10
CA LEU A 126 -1.29 -11.75 46.22
C LEU A 126 -1.85 -10.35 46.40
N ASP A 127 -1.91 -9.82 47.63
CA ASP A 127 -2.43 -8.47 47.89
C ASP A 127 -1.59 -7.40 47.21
N ILE A 128 -0.25 -7.57 47.23
CA ILE A 128 0.68 -6.64 46.58
C ILE A 128 0.49 -6.67 45.05
N ILE A 129 0.36 -7.86 44.47
CA ILE A 129 0.14 -8.02 43.01
C ILE A 129 -1.22 -7.45 42.61
N LEU A 130 -2.27 -7.74 43.38
CA LEU A 130 -3.62 -7.23 43.14
C LEU A 130 -3.65 -5.71 43.20
N ILE A 131 -3.06 -5.08 44.21
CA ILE A 131 -2.97 -3.61 44.30
C ILE A 131 -2.23 -3.03 43.10
N SER A 132 -1.12 -3.65 42.69
CA SER A 132 -0.33 -3.21 41.54
C SER A 132 -1.12 -3.28 40.23
N LEU A 133 -1.88 -4.36 40.02
CA LEU A 133 -2.77 -4.55 38.89
C LEU A 133 -3.98 -3.60 38.94
N SER A 134 -4.57 -3.38 40.12
CA SER A 134 -5.71 -2.47 40.31
C SER A 134 -5.35 -1.05 39.88
N ILE A 135 -4.16 -0.57 40.23
CA ILE A 135 -3.69 0.76 39.82
C ILE A 135 -3.48 0.82 38.30
N LEU A 136 -2.91 -0.23 37.70
CA LEU A 136 -2.77 -0.33 36.25
C LEU A 136 -4.12 -0.41 35.53
N LEU A 137 -5.16 -0.91 36.18
CA LEU A 137 -6.53 -0.93 35.66
C LEU A 137 -7.33 0.33 36.01
N GLU A 138 -6.68 1.35 36.59
CA GLU A 138 -7.31 2.59 37.07
C GLU A 138 -8.43 2.36 38.12
N ILE A 139 -8.38 1.24 38.85
CA ILE A 139 -9.33 0.93 39.92
C ILE A 139 -8.95 1.73 41.16
N SER A 140 -9.87 2.56 41.64
CA SER A 140 -9.70 3.31 42.89
C SER A 140 -9.64 2.37 44.08
N LEU A 141 -8.55 2.44 44.84
CA LEU A 141 -8.37 1.68 46.08
C LEU A 141 -8.60 2.56 47.31
N PRO A 142 -9.16 2.03 48.41
CA PRO A 142 -9.28 2.77 49.66
C PRO A 142 -7.90 3.13 50.22
N SER A 143 -7.75 4.36 50.73
CA SER A 143 -6.48 4.85 51.31
C SER A 143 -5.94 3.94 52.42
N ARG A 144 -6.82 3.35 53.23
CA ARG A 144 -6.47 2.41 54.29
C ARG A 144 -5.70 1.19 53.78
N VAL A 145 -6.15 0.61 52.67
CA VAL A 145 -5.51 -0.56 52.04
C VAL A 145 -4.12 -0.20 51.51
N ILE A 146 -3.99 0.99 50.92
CA ILE A 146 -2.70 1.49 50.42
C ILE A 146 -1.72 1.68 51.57
N SER A 147 -2.14 2.31 52.67
CA SER A 147 -1.27 2.55 53.84
C SER A 147 -0.87 1.28 54.59
N GLU A 148 -1.73 0.25 54.61
CA GLU A 148 -1.42 -1.04 55.25
C GLU A 148 -0.42 -1.84 54.41
N VAL A 149 -0.52 -1.78 53.07
CA VAL A 149 0.33 -2.59 52.19
C VAL A 149 1.64 -1.89 51.85
N ILE A 150 1.67 -0.57 51.71
CA ILE A 150 2.84 0.14 51.18
C ILE A 150 3.60 0.87 52.30
N PRO A 151 4.87 0.52 52.55
CA PRO A 151 5.69 1.22 53.54
C PRO A 151 5.81 2.71 53.19
N GLY A 152 5.69 3.60 54.18
CA GLY A 152 5.82 5.05 53.96
C GLY A 152 7.13 5.45 53.25
N LYS A 153 8.22 4.69 53.47
CA LYS A 153 9.51 4.88 52.79
C LYS A 153 9.46 4.66 51.27
N LEU A 154 8.53 3.85 50.77
CA LEU A 154 8.33 3.58 49.34
C LEU A 154 7.25 4.48 48.69
N SER A 155 6.72 5.45 49.43
CA SER A 155 5.71 6.39 48.92
C SER A 155 6.10 7.07 47.59
N PRO A 156 7.33 7.59 47.37
CA PRO A 156 7.65 8.23 46.09
C PRO A 156 7.65 7.25 44.91
N ILE A 157 8.13 6.02 45.11
CA ILE A 157 8.15 4.97 44.06
C ILE A 157 6.73 4.52 43.75
N PHE A 158 5.88 4.41 44.78
CA PHE A 158 4.46 4.12 44.59
C PHE A 158 3.76 5.19 43.74
N TRP A 159 3.98 6.48 44.05
CA TRP A 159 3.41 7.56 43.25
C TRP A 159 3.94 7.58 41.82
N LEU A 160 5.22 7.28 41.62
CA LEU A 160 5.80 7.10 40.29
C LEU A 160 5.13 5.94 39.53
N TRP A 161 4.87 4.82 40.21
CA TRP A 161 4.14 3.68 39.65
C TRP A 161 2.72 4.10 39.24
N VAL A 162 1.99 4.82 40.09
CA VAL A 162 0.65 5.34 39.79
C VAL A 162 0.66 6.24 38.54
N ILE A 163 1.57 7.22 38.48
CA ILE A 163 1.70 8.12 37.31
C ILE A 163 2.05 7.32 36.05
N SER A 164 2.93 6.34 36.18
CA SER A 164 3.34 5.46 35.08
C SER A 164 2.16 4.62 34.57
N SER A 165 1.38 4.03 35.49
CA SER A 165 0.17 3.27 35.16
C SER A 165 -0.84 4.13 34.42
N VAL A 166 -1.14 5.33 34.91
CA VAL A 166 -2.06 6.29 34.27
C VAL A 166 -1.55 6.71 32.88
N ALA A 167 -0.25 6.93 32.72
CA ALA A 167 0.34 7.25 31.43
C ALA A 167 0.19 6.06 30.45
N ILE A 168 0.53 4.84 30.89
CA ILE A 168 0.42 3.63 30.06
C ILE A 168 -1.03 3.38 29.64
N THR A 169 -1.99 3.50 30.54
CA THR A 169 -3.41 3.28 30.22
C THR A 169 -3.96 4.37 29.31
N GLY A 170 -3.58 5.63 29.53
CA GLY A 170 -3.91 6.73 28.62
C GLY A 170 -3.37 6.47 27.22
N MET A 171 -2.10 6.07 27.10
CA MET A 171 -1.47 5.70 25.84
C MET A 171 -2.13 4.50 25.15
N TYR A 172 -2.51 3.49 25.93
CA TYR A 172 -3.25 2.34 25.42
C TYR A 172 -4.60 2.78 24.84
N LYS A 173 -5.37 3.60 25.57
CA LYS A 173 -6.66 4.14 25.12
C LYS A 173 -6.49 4.98 23.86
N ASP A 174 -5.48 5.82 23.78
CA ASP A 174 -5.20 6.63 22.59
C ASP A 174 -4.84 5.78 21.37
N CYS A 175 -3.98 4.76 21.52
CA CYS A 175 -3.68 3.82 20.44
C CYS A 175 -4.89 3.02 20.02
N PHE A 176 -5.63 2.49 20.98
CA PHE A 176 -6.82 1.69 20.72
C PHE A 176 -7.90 2.51 20.02
N THR A 177 -8.15 3.75 20.46
CA THR A 177 -9.09 4.65 19.80
C THR A 177 -8.59 5.08 18.42
N ALA A 178 -7.29 5.37 18.25
CA ALA A 178 -6.73 5.66 16.94
C ALA A 178 -6.85 4.46 15.96
N ASP A 179 -6.60 3.24 16.43
CA ASP A 179 -6.76 2.01 15.64
C ASP A 179 -8.24 1.70 15.33
N ILE A 180 -9.17 2.09 16.21
CA ILE A 180 -10.62 1.99 15.96
C ILE A 180 -11.11 3.03 14.97
N ILE A 181 -10.58 4.25 15.05
CA ILE A 181 -10.93 5.36 14.16
C ILE A 181 -10.36 5.11 12.77
N GLN A 182 -9.12 4.61 12.67
CA GLN A 182 -8.58 4.18 11.39
C GLN A 182 -9.43 3.04 10.84
N PRO A 183 -9.78 3.07 9.54
CA PRO A 183 -10.56 2.01 8.94
C PRO A 183 -9.82 0.69 9.14
N TYR A 184 -10.44 -0.23 9.89
CA TYR A 184 -9.90 -1.54 10.22
C TYR A 184 -9.16 -2.14 9.03
N THR A 185 -7.95 -2.65 9.26
CA THR A 185 -7.23 -3.41 8.24
C THR A 185 -8.06 -4.63 7.90
N ARG A 186 -8.84 -4.53 6.82
CA ARG A 186 -9.69 -5.63 6.37
C ARG A 186 -8.83 -6.60 5.57
N THR A 187 -8.87 -7.87 5.96
CA THR A 187 -8.15 -8.95 5.28
C THR A 187 -9.10 -9.60 4.28
N PRO A 188 -8.81 -9.50 2.97
CA PRO A 188 -9.59 -10.24 1.98
C PRO A 188 -9.26 -11.74 2.08
N SER A 189 -10.24 -12.60 1.79
CA SER A 189 -10.05 -14.06 1.68
C SER A 189 -9.19 -14.49 0.48
N TRP A 190 -8.76 -13.53 -0.33
CA TRP A 190 -7.92 -13.69 -1.51
C TRP A 190 -6.70 -12.77 -1.41
N SER A 191 -5.57 -13.19 -1.97
CA SER A 191 -4.35 -12.37 -2.01
C SER A 191 -3.86 -12.20 -3.44
N ASN A 192 -3.91 -13.27 -4.23
CA ASN A 192 -3.41 -13.33 -5.60
C ASN A 192 -4.56 -13.53 -6.59
N VAL A 193 -4.33 -13.14 -7.84
CA VAL A 193 -5.33 -13.27 -8.92
C VAL A 193 -5.75 -14.72 -9.18
N TYR A 194 -4.85 -15.68 -8.98
CA TYR A 194 -5.14 -17.11 -9.18
C TYR A 194 -5.90 -17.75 -8.02
N ASP A 195 -6.06 -17.04 -6.90
CA ASP A 195 -6.95 -17.46 -5.81
C ASP A 195 -8.41 -17.21 -6.22
N LEU A 196 -8.66 -16.18 -7.04
CA LEU A 196 -10.00 -15.80 -7.52
C LEU A 196 -10.64 -16.85 -8.43
N GLU A 197 -9.84 -17.47 -9.31
CA GLU A 197 -10.30 -18.55 -10.20
C GLU A 197 -10.82 -19.74 -9.38
N GLY A 198 -10.07 -20.17 -8.36
CA GLY A 198 -10.48 -21.26 -7.47
C GLY A 198 -11.74 -20.94 -6.66
N LEU A 199 -12.03 -19.67 -6.44
CA LEU A 199 -13.24 -19.21 -5.76
C LEU A 199 -14.43 -19.00 -6.70
N GLY A 200 -14.25 -19.10 -8.03
CA GLY A 200 -15.32 -18.95 -9.02
C GLY A 200 -15.70 -17.49 -9.28
N PHE A 201 -14.72 -16.58 -9.30
CA PHE A 201 -14.95 -15.17 -9.60
C PHE A 201 -15.30 -14.93 -11.07
N ARG A 202 -16.12 -13.90 -11.30
CA ARG A 202 -16.33 -13.30 -12.62
C ARG A 202 -15.45 -12.06 -12.77
N PHE A 203 -14.75 -11.97 -13.90
CA PHE A 203 -13.77 -10.92 -14.14
C PHE A 203 -14.34 -9.77 -14.98
N LEU A 204 -14.26 -8.56 -14.46
CA LEU A 204 -14.59 -7.35 -15.20
C LEU A 204 -13.30 -6.80 -15.83
N LEU A 205 -13.26 -6.67 -17.16
CA LEU A 205 -12.04 -6.34 -17.90
C LEU A 205 -12.23 -5.04 -18.70
N PRO A 206 -11.25 -4.11 -18.72
CA PRO A 206 -11.33 -2.89 -19.51
C PRO A 206 -11.24 -3.20 -21.01
N LEU A 207 -12.22 -2.69 -21.76
CA LEU A 207 -12.20 -2.67 -23.22
C LEU A 207 -11.20 -1.63 -23.73
N LYS A 208 -10.58 -1.91 -24.88
CA LYS A 208 -9.74 -0.97 -25.62
C LYS A 208 -10.55 0.27 -26.01
N ARG A 209 -9.85 1.40 -26.11
CA ARG A 209 -10.44 2.70 -26.48
C ARG A 209 -10.58 2.81 -27.99
N PHE A 210 -11.55 2.12 -28.55
CA PHE A 210 -11.95 2.22 -29.94
C PHE A 210 -13.36 2.79 -30.03
N GLN A 211 -13.60 3.67 -30.99
CA GLN A 211 -14.90 4.33 -31.17
C GLN A 211 -16.02 3.34 -31.47
N GLU A 212 -15.70 2.21 -32.11
CA GLU A 212 -16.64 1.13 -32.37
C GLU A 212 -17.08 0.45 -31.07
N PHE A 213 -16.16 0.24 -30.12
CA PHE A 213 -16.51 -0.34 -28.81
C PHE A 213 -17.33 0.63 -27.96
N ASP A 214 -17.07 1.93 -28.08
CA ASP A 214 -17.93 2.95 -27.48
C ASP A 214 -19.38 2.83 -27.97
N GLN A 215 -19.58 2.74 -29.29
CA GLN A 215 -20.90 2.66 -29.90
C GLN A 215 -21.63 1.35 -29.57
N LEU A 216 -20.91 0.22 -29.60
CA LEU A 216 -21.48 -1.08 -29.23
C LEU A 216 -21.93 -1.06 -27.76
N PHE A 217 -21.07 -0.58 -26.87
CA PHE A 217 -21.37 -0.51 -25.44
C PHE A 217 -22.52 0.47 -25.15
N SER A 218 -22.57 1.63 -25.82
CA SER A 218 -23.67 2.60 -25.66
C SER A 218 -25.02 2.04 -26.13
N ASN A 219 -25.00 1.12 -27.10
CA ASN A 219 -26.19 0.45 -27.61
C ASN A 219 -26.59 -0.78 -26.78
N GLY A 220 -25.89 -1.08 -25.68
CA GLY A 220 -26.12 -2.25 -24.84
C GLY A 220 -25.69 -3.57 -25.51
N ILE A 221 -24.87 -3.51 -26.57
CA ILE A 221 -24.37 -4.70 -27.25
C ILE A 221 -23.09 -5.15 -26.55
N PRO A 222 -23.06 -6.35 -25.95
CA PRO A 222 -21.87 -6.85 -25.27
C PRO A 222 -20.74 -7.11 -26.28
N VAL A 223 -19.50 -6.79 -25.87
CA VAL A 223 -18.31 -7.07 -26.68
C VAL A 223 -17.76 -8.43 -26.29
N ASP A 224 -18.07 -9.45 -27.09
CA ASP A 224 -17.80 -10.85 -26.74
C ASP A 224 -16.36 -11.33 -26.98
N SER A 225 -15.49 -10.47 -27.49
CA SER A 225 -14.11 -10.84 -27.83
C SER A 225 -13.12 -10.45 -26.73
N ILE A 226 -12.41 -11.44 -26.17
CA ILE A 226 -11.31 -11.18 -25.22
C ILE A 226 -10.20 -10.31 -25.85
N LEU A 227 -10.07 -10.34 -27.18
CA LEU A 227 -9.12 -9.50 -27.94
C LEU A 227 -9.44 -8.01 -27.86
N ALA A 228 -10.67 -7.67 -27.47
CA ALA A 228 -11.10 -6.30 -27.23
C ALA A 228 -10.55 -5.72 -25.93
N THR A 229 -9.96 -6.53 -25.03
CA THR A 229 -9.41 -6.05 -23.75
C THR A 229 -8.02 -5.42 -23.92
N GLU A 230 -7.65 -4.43 -23.08
CA GLU A 230 -6.38 -3.69 -23.20
C GLU A 230 -5.13 -4.62 -23.17
N PHE A 231 -5.18 -5.73 -22.43
CA PHE A 231 -4.04 -6.64 -22.18
C PHE A 231 -4.24 -8.06 -22.74
N ALA A 232 -5.02 -8.20 -23.82
CA ALA A 232 -5.29 -9.50 -24.46
C ALA A 232 -4.02 -10.24 -24.94
N ALA A 233 -3.02 -9.51 -25.43
CA ALA A 233 -1.77 -10.10 -25.90
C ALA A 233 -0.97 -10.70 -24.73
N GLU A 234 -0.97 -10.02 -23.59
CA GLU A 234 -0.33 -10.45 -22.35
C GLU A 234 -1.02 -11.68 -21.77
N LEU A 235 -2.36 -11.73 -21.83
CA LEU A 235 -3.14 -12.92 -21.47
C LEU A 235 -2.75 -14.12 -22.33
N SER A 236 -2.72 -13.95 -23.66
CA SER A 236 -2.29 -15.02 -24.59
C SER A 236 -0.88 -15.52 -24.26
N LYS A 237 0.06 -14.60 -23.99
CA LYS A 237 1.42 -14.95 -23.59
C LYS A 237 1.45 -15.72 -22.26
N ALA A 238 0.71 -15.27 -21.26
CA ALA A 238 0.61 -15.94 -19.96
C ALA A 238 -0.01 -17.34 -20.09
N ALA A 239 -1.07 -17.50 -20.88
CA ALA A 239 -1.72 -18.79 -21.16
C ALA A 239 -0.76 -19.78 -21.86
N SER A 240 0.15 -19.28 -22.69
CA SER A 240 1.17 -20.07 -23.39
C SER A 240 2.39 -20.46 -22.55
N TYR A 241 2.48 -20.01 -21.28
CA TYR A 241 3.64 -20.24 -20.43
C TYR A 241 3.92 -21.75 -20.18
N LYS A 242 5.14 -22.21 -20.49
CA LYS A 242 5.57 -23.62 -20.35
C LYS A 242 6.57 -23.88 -19.22
N GLY A 243 6.92 -22.86 -18.42
CA GLY A 243 7.91 -23.01 -17.35
C GLY A 243 7.34 -23.67 -16.09
N LYS A 244 8.17 -23.77 -15.04
CA LYS A 244 7.86 -24.49 -13.78
C LYS A 244 7.55 -23.57 -12.59
N SER A 245 7.58 -22.24 -12.75
CA SER A 245 7.33 -21.32 -11.63
C SER A 245 5.88 -21.43 -11.15
N LYS A 246 5.68 -21.78 -9.87
CA LYS A 246 4.34 -21.95 -9.26
C LYS A 246 3.45 -20.72 -9.47
N ARG A 247 4.00 -19.52 -9.28
CA ARG A 247 3.28 -18.25 -9.47
C ARG A 247 2.85 -18.04 -10.93
N GLN A 248 3.76 -18.28 -11.88
CA GLN A 248 3.45 -18.14 -13.32
C GLN A 248 2.51 -19.23 -13.83
N LEU A 249 2.54 -20.44 -13.24
CA LEU A 249 1.56 -21.47 -13.49
C LEU A 249 0.16 -21.06 -13.00
N GLY A 250 0.08 -20.39 -11.84
CA GLY A 250 -1.17 -19.75 -11.39
C GLY A 250 -1.71 -18.76 -12.42
N TYR A 251 -0.86 -17.85 -12.93
CA TYR A 251 -1.25 -16.89 -13.98
C TYR A 251 -1.67 -17.55 -15.27
N ARG A 252 -0.99 -18.63 -15.66
CA ARG A 252 -1.32 -19.40 -16.85
C ARG A 252 -2.74 -19.96 -16.76
N ARG A 253 -3.14 -20.50 -15.60
CA ARG A 253 -4.50 -21.05 -15.40
C ARG A 253 -5.56 -19.97 -15.57
N VAL A 254 -5.42 -18.86 -14.84
CA VAL A 254 -6.32 -17.71 -14.96
C VAL A 254 -6.40 -17.20 -16.40
N ALA A 255 -5.24 -17.00 -17.04
CA ALA A 255 -5.21 -16.48 -18.41
C ALA A 255 -5.83 -17.46 -19.42
N LYS A 256 -5.59 -18.77 -19.26
CA LYS A 256 -6.22 -19.80 -20.09
C LYS A 256 -7.73 -19.82 -19.89
N HIS A 257 -8.20 -19.74 -18.64
CA HIS A 257 -9.61 -19.69 -18.29
C HIS A 257 -10.31 -18.46 -18.89
N LEU A 258 -9.67 -17.29 -18.84
CA LEU A 258 -10.19 -16.06 -19.47
C LEU A 258 -10.24 -16.17 -21.00
N MET A 259 -9.23 -16.79 -21.63
CA MET A 259 -9.15 -16.92 -23.10
C MET A 259 -10.12 -17.98 -23.66
N GLU A 260 -10.38 -19.04 -22.91
CA GLU A 260 -11.33 -20.10 -23.29
C GLU A 260 -12.77 -19.77 -22.88
N GLY A 261 -12.96 -18.81 -21.98
CA GLY A 261 -14.24 -18.43 -21.45
C GLY A 261 -15.06 -17.56 -22.40
N ASN A 262 -16.37 -17.83 -22.45
CA ASN A 262 -17.33 -16.98 -23.15
C ASN A 262 -17.62 -15.71 -22.34
N ASN A 263 -17.92 -14.62 -23.04
CA ASN A 263 -18.37 -13.39 -22.41
C ASN A 263 -19.67 -13.60 -21.63
N GLY A 264 -19.79 -12.98 -20.46
CA GLY A 264 -20.94 -13.06 -19.55
C GLY A 264 -20.90 -14.22 -18.55
N SER A 265 -20.18 -15.32 -18.83
CA SER A 265 -20.07 -16.44 -17.87
C SER A 265 -18.84 -16.30 -16.97
N ILE A 266 -17.68 -16.00 -17.55
CA ILE A 266 -16.38 -15.96 -16.86
C ILE A 266 -15.86 -14.53 -16.75
N TRP A 267 -16.02 -13.74 -17.80
CA TRP A 267 -15.59 -12.35 -17.82
C TRP A 267 -16.62 -11.46 -18.52
N GLN A 268 -16.55 -10.16 -18.26
CA GLN A 268 -17.38 -9.14 -18.88
C GLN A 268 -16.52 -7.93 -19.22
N GLY A 269 -16.65 -7.45 -20.46
CA GLY A 269 -16.02 -6.21 -20.88
C GLY A 269 -16.68 -4.99 -20.24
N LEU A 270 -15.89 -4.07 -19.72
CA LEU A 270 -16.34 -2.76 -19.22
C LEU A 270 -15.64 -1.64 -19.98
N HIS A 271 -16.38 -0.58 -20.25
CA HIS A 271 -15.82 0.61 -20.88
C HIS A 271 -15.73 1.78 -19.90
N TYR A 272 -14.60 2.50 -19.89
CA TYR A 272 -14.30 3.54 -18.89
C TYR A 272 -15.33 4.68 -18.82
N LYS A 273 -16.07 4.93 -19.91
CA LYS A 273 -17.11 5.98 -19.99
C LYS A 273 -18.33 5.71 -19.11
N TRP A 274 -18.54 4.47 -18.65
CA TRP A 274 -19.70 4.08 -17.86
C TRP A 274 -19.29 3.64 -16.44
N PRO A 275 -18.93 4.59 -15.56
CA PRO A 275 -18.52 4.29 -14.18
C PRO A 275 -19.62 3.58 -13.37
N PHE A 276 -20.89 3.82 -13.70
CA PHE A 276 -22.03 3.17 -13.05
C PHE A 276 -22.02 1.65 -13.22
N ASP A 277 -21.61 1.14 -14.38
CA ASP A 277 -21.57 -0.29 -14.64
C ASP A 277 -20.43 -0.96 -13.85
N LEU A 278 -19.31 -0.26 -13.66
CA LEU A 278 -18.25 -0.74 -12.79
C LEU A 278 -18.76 -0.87 -11.36
N TYR A 279 -19.34 0.22 -10.82
CA TYR A 279 -19.81 0.24 -9.44
C TYR A 279 -20.92 -0.78 -9.20
N THR A 280 -21.95 -0.81 -10.06
CA THR A 280 -23.11 -1.72 -9.91
C THR A 280 -22.74 -3.19 -9.95
N ASN A 281 -21.73 -3.57 -10.74
CA ASN A 281 -21.25 -4.94 -10.77
C ASN A 281 -20.36 -5.26 -9.56
N LEU A 282 -19.43 -4.36 -9.20
CA LEU A 282 -18.53 -4.58 -8.07
C LEU A 282 -19.23 -4.52 -6.71
N SER A 283 -20.20 -3.63 -6.50
CA SER A 283 -20.89 -3.42 -5.22
C SER A 283 -21.71 -4.64 -4.78
N ARG A 284 -21.98 -5.58 -5.70
CA ARG A 284 -22.60 -6.88 -5.40
C ARG A 284 -21.57 -7.83 -4.78
N CYS A 285 -21.12 -7.52 -3.57
CA CYS A 285 -20.04 -8.23 -2.89
C CYS A 285 -20.31 -9.73 -2.65
N SER A 286 -21.54 -10.22 -2.79
CA SER A 286 -21.88 -11.65 -2.75
C SER A 286 -21.64 -12.38 -4.07
N GLN A 287 -21.65 -11.68 -5.21
CA GLN A 287 -21.60 -12.25 -6.56
C GLN A 287 -20.18 -12.51 -7.09
N LYS A 288 -19.15 -12.40 -6.23
CA LYS A 288 -17.74 -12.70 -6.55
C LYS A 288 -17.26 -12.02 -7.85
N PHE A 289 -17.43 -10.71 -7.95
CA PHE A 289 -16.86 -9.93 -9.04
C PHE A 289 -15.46 -9.42 -8.68
N ALA A 290 -14.57 -9.41 -9.66
CA ALA A 290 -13.27 -8.76 -9.57
C ALA A 290 -13.00 -7.95 -10.83
N TYR A 291 -12.67 -6.67 -10.67
CA TYR A 291 -12.24 -5.81 -11.76
C TYR A 291 -10.73 -5.88 -11.92
N VAL A 292 -10.24 -6.20 -13.12
CA VAL A 292 -8.81 -6.37 -13.40
C VAL A 292 -8.35 -5.31 -14.38
N ASP A 293 -7.31 -4.57 -14.03
CA ASP A 293 -6.72 -3.52 -14.86
C ASP A 293 -5.23 -3.38 -14.51
N TYR A 294 -4.50 -2.54 -15.25
CA TYR A 294 -3.15 -2.15 -14.89
C TYR A 294 -3.11 -1.60 -13.46
N THR A 295 -2.07 -1.99 -12.71
CA THR A 295 -1.89 -1.65 -11.29
C THR A 295 -1.96 -0.14 -11.05
N GLU A 296 -1.46 0.67 -11.98
CA GLU A 296 -1.55 2.13 -11.93
C GLU A 296 -3.01 2.63 -12.00
N ASN A 297 -3.83 2.10 -12.90
CA ASN A 297 -5.25 2.45 -13.01
C ASN A 297 -6.03 1.97 -11.77
N ILE A 298 -5.72 0.79 -11.26
CA ILE A 298 -6.34 0.25 -10.04
C ILE A 298 -6.10 1.19 -8.84
N VAL A 299 -4.88 1.72 -8.69
CA VAL A 299 -4.57 2.69 -7.63
C VAL A 299 -5.36 3.99 -7.80
N ASP A 300 -5.56 4.46 -9.03
CA ASP A 300 -6.32 5.68 -9.30
C ASP A 300 -7.85 5.49 -9.15
N ILE A 301 -8.37 4.30 -9.45
CA ILE A 301 -9.80 3.94 -9.37
C ILE A 301 -10.23 3.64 -7.92
N LEU A 302 -9.33 3.07 -7.11
CA LEU A 302 -9.68 2.58 -5.78
C LEU A 302 -10.24 3.67 -4.85
N PRO A 303 -9.65 4.88 -4.75
CA PRO A 303 -10.22 5.97 -3.96
C PRO A 303 -11.60 6.41 -4.45
N PHE A 304 -11.87 6.38 -5.76
CA PHE A 304 -13.16 6.69 -6.34
C PHE A 304 -14.22 5.65 -5.95
N LEU A 305 -13.88 4.36 -5.98
CA LEU A 305 -14.81 3.30 -5.58
C LEU A 305 -15.11 3.32 -4.09
N ASN A 306 -14.12 3.66 -3.25
CA ASN A 306 -14.28 3.74 -1.79
C ASN A 306 -14.94 5.04 -1.31
N ASP A 307 -15.19 5.99 -2.21
CA ASP A 307 -15.96 7.21 -1.96
C ASP A 307 -17.43 6.96 -2.33
N ASN A 308 -18.09 6.10 -1.56
CA ASN A 308 -19.48 5.70 -1.78
C ASN A 308 -20.32 5.82 -0.52
N ASP A 309 -21.61 6.14 -0.72
CA ASP A 309 -22.58 6.30 0.37
C ASP A 309 -22.98 4.95 1.00
N ASP A 310 -22.78 3.82 0.30
CA ASP A 310 -23.14 2.49 0.77
C ASP A 310 -22.17 1.94 1.84
N GLY A 311 -21.05 2.63 2.09
CA GLY A 311 -19.99 2.18 3.01
C GLY A 311 -19.30 0.89 2.56
N ILE A 312 -19.46 0.50 1.30
CA ILE A 312 -18.83 -0.70 0.73
C ILE A 312 -17.35 -0.41 0.56
N VAL A 313 -16.52 -1.32 1.07
CA VAL A 313 -15.08 -1.19 0.92
C VAL A 313 -14.56 -2.15 -0.12
N PHE A 314 -13.89 -1.58 -1.10
CA PHE A 314 -13.17 -2.26 -2.13
C PHE A 314 -11.70 -2.32 -1.75
N LEU A 315 -11.07 -3.47 -1.98
CA LEU A 315 -9.65 -3.66 -1.76
C LEU A 315 -8.96 -4.05 -3.05
N LYS A 316 -7.68 -3.66 -3.14
CA LYS A 316 -6.77 -4.09 -4.19
C LYS A 316 -6.15 -5.45 -3.82
N GLY A 317 -5.98 -6.33 -4.79
CA GLY A 317 -5.16 -7.55 -4.68
C GLY A 317 -3.74 -7.28 -4.23
N ALA A 318 -3.17 -8.15 -3.39
CA ALA A 318 -1.78 -8.04 -2.95
C ALA A 318 -0.77 -8.35 -4.08
N ASP A 319 -1.24 -8.98 -5.15
CA ASP A 319 -0.42 -9.38 -6.28
C ASP A 319 -0.23 -8.25 -7.32
N ASP A 320 0.95 -7.65 -7.32
CA ASP A 320 1.39 -6.67 -8.31
C ASP A 320 2.17 -7.28 -9.49
N GLY A 321 2.20 -8.61 -9.62
CA GLY A 321 3.00 -9.31 -10.64
C GLY A 321 2.19 -9.92 -11.78
N PHE A 322 0.86 -9.89 -11.73
CA PHE A 322 0.03 -10.49 -12.76
C PHE A 322 0.23 -9.78 -14.10
N LEU A 323 0.37 -10.56 -15.18
CA LEU A 323 0.67 -10.07 -16.54
C LEU A 323 1.82 -9.06 -16.60
N ALA A 324 2.81 -9.20 -15.71
CA ALA A 324 3.94 -8.30 -15.65
C ALA A 324 4.70 -8.29 -16.99
N THR A 325 4.75 -7.13 -17.61
CA THR A 325 5.49 -6.88 -18.85
C THR A 325 6.45 -5.73 -18.67
N HIS A 326 7.60 -5.86 -19.32
CA HIS A 326 8.54 -4.76 -19.44
C HIS A 326 8.12 -3.89 -20.61
N PHE A 327 8.12 -2.59 -20.36
CA PHE A 327 7.76 -1.57 -21.31
C PHE A 327 9.00 -0.72 -21.60
N GLY A 328 9.16 -0.33 -22.85
CA GLY A 328 10.26 0.54 -23.24
C GLY A 328 10.40 0.60 -24.75
N PHE A 329 11.60 0.94 -25.20
CA PHE A 329 11.88 1.17 -26.60
C PHE A 329 12.61 -0.01 -27.23
N ARG A 330 12.04 -0.52 -28.31
CA ARG A 330 12.74 -1.40 -29.24
C ARG A 330 13.30 -0.55 -30.36
N VAL A 331 14.62 -0.60 -30.53
CA VAL A 331 15.30 0.06 -31.64
C VAL A 331 16.00 -1.00 -32.46
N ASP A 332 15.70 -1.03 -33.76
CA ASP A 332 16.31 -2.00 -34.68
C ASP A 332 17.82 -1.79 -34.76
N SER A 333 18.58 -2.88 -34.76
CA SER A 333 20.04 -2.77 -34.92
C SER A 333 20.36 -2.34 -36.34
N THR A 334 20.88 -1.13 -36.47
CA THR A 334 21.59 -0.71 -37.68
C THR A 334 23.08 -0.93 -37.45
N HIS A 335 23.82 -1.26 -38.52
CA HIS A 335 25.22 -1.68 -38.43
C HIS A 335 26.19 -0.62 -37.86
N ARG A 336 25.75 0.63 -37.62
CA ARG A 336 26.56 1.72 -37.04
C ARG A 336 25.69 2.66 -36.19
N LYS A 337 26.20 3.02 -35.00
CA LYS A 337 25.69 4.02 -34.02
C LYS A 337 24.28 4.56 -34.33
N ASN A 338 23.25 3.86 -33.87
CA ASN A 338 21.86 4.29 -34.08
C ASN A 338 21.61 5.63 -33.37
N PHE A 339 21.33 6.67 -34.17
CA PHE A 339 21.09 8.04 -33.70
C PHE A 339 19.93 8.12 -32.69
N VAL A 340 18.80 7.48 -33.01
CA VAL A 340 17.59 7.46 -32.17
C VAL A 340 17.91 6.80 -30.83
N TYR A 341 18.60 5.66 -30.84
CA TYR A 341 19.01 4.97 -29.61
C TYR A 341 19.90 5.87 -28.72
N GLY A 342 20.91 6.52 -29.32
CA GLY A 342 21.82 7.40 -28.57
C GLY A 342 21.10 8.57 -27.91
N ARG A 343 20.19 9.23 -28.64
CA ARG A 343 19.39 10.36 -28.14
C ARG A 343 18.43 9.93 -27.04
N LEU A 344 17.70 8.86 -27.28
CA LEU A 344 16.73 8.35 -26.33
C LEU A 344 17.41 7.90 -25.02
N LYS A 345 18.55 7.23 -25.12
CA LYS A 345 19.40 6.89 -23.96
C LYS A 345 19.84 8.16 -23.22
N GLY A 346 20.22 9.22 -23.93
CA GLY A 346 20.54 10.52 -23.34
C GLY A 346 19.36 11.14 -22.58
N LEU A 347 18.17 11.17 -23.17
CA LEU A 347 16.95 11.71 -22.55
C LEU A 347 16.53 10.94 -21.28
N ILE A 348 16.71 9.62 -21.29
CA ILE A 348 16.35 8.77 -20.14
C ILE A 348 17.39 8.91 -19.03
N SER A 349 18.68 8.79 -19.36
CA SER A 349 19.77 8.87 -18.37
C SER A 349 19.90 10.25 -17.72
N SER A 350 19.53 11.33 -18.41
CA SER A 350 19.46 12.68 -17.85
C SER A 350 18.20 12.96 -17.03
N GLY A 351 17.22 12.05 -17.00
CA GLY A 351 15.94 12.23 -16.30
C GLY A 351 14.92 13.12 -17.03
N ILE A 352 15.28 13.71 -18.18
CA ILE A 352 14.39 14.55 -18.99
C ILE A 352 13.14 13.78 -19.43
N TYR A 353 13.32 12.53 -19.88
CA TYR A 353 12.19 11.67 -20.26
C TYR A 353 11.17 11.50 -19.12
N HIS A 354 11.66 11.21 -17.91
CA HIS A 354 10.79 10.97 -16.76
C HIS A 354 10.11 12.24 -16.25
N TRP A 355 10.77 13.39 -16.40
CA TRP A 355 10.15 14.69 -16.14
C TRP A 355 8.95 14.93 -17.08
N TRP A 356 9.14 14.70 -18.39
CA TRP A 356 8.06 14.83 -19.37
C TRP A 356 6.97 13.79 -19.17
N GLU A 357 7.31 12.55 -18.84
CA GLU A 357 6.32 11.51 -18.50
C GLU A 357 5.42 11.97 -17.33
N LYS A 358 6.02 12.50 -16.25
CA LYS A 358 5.27 13.07 -15.13
C LYS A 358 4.42 14.27 -15.52
N TRP A 359 4.97 15.16 -16.36
CA TRP A 359 4.26 16.33 -16.85
C TRP A 359 3.02 15.90 -17.66
N PHE A 360 3.16 15.00 -18.63
CA PHE A 360 2.06 14.48 -19.45
C PHE A 360 1.01 13.74 -18.60
N LYS A 361 1.44 12.93 -17.62
CA LYS A 361 0.51 12.28 -16.68
C LYS A 361 -0.31 13.29 -15.87
N LYS A 362 0.30 14.44 -15.51
CA LYS A 362 -0.36 15.50 -14.75
C LYS A 362 -1.29 16.36 -15.62
N THR A 363 -0.86 16.76 -16.81
CA THR A 363 -1.62 17.66 -17.69
C THR A 363 -2.67 16.93 -18.52
N ARG A 364 -2.43 15.65 -18.82
CA ARG A 364 -3.29 14.80 -19.63
C ARG A 364 -3.48 13.44 -18.95
N PRO A 365 -4.11 13.42 -17.76
CA PRO A 365 -4.36 12.16 -17.07
C PRO A 365 -5.14 11.20 -17.97
N LYS A 366 -4.83 9.90 -17.87
CA LYS A 366 -5.57 8.87 -18.59
C LYS A 366 -7.04 8.98 -18.19
N LYS A 367 -7.93 9.25 -19.15
CA LYS A 367 -9.38 9.33 -18.89
C LYS A 367 -9.91 7.95 -18.49
N ILE A 368 -10.03 7.67 -17.19
CA ILE A 368 -10.57 6.45 -16.59
C ILE A 368 -11.90 6.75 -15.88
N PHE A 369 -12.52 5.78 -15.19
CA PHE A 369 -13.84 5.96 -14.56
C PHE A 369 -14.02 7.24 -13.74
N PRO A 370 -13.06 7.62 -12.85
CA PRO A 370 -13.20 8.86 -12.08
C PRO A 370 -13.34 10.12 -12.94
N TYR A 371 -12.66 10.17 -14.09
CA TYR A 371 -12.76 11.29 -15.03
C TYR A 371 -14.17 11.41 -15.62
N TYR A 372 -14.74 10.28 -16.06
CA TYR A 372 -16.08 10.26 -16.67
C TYR A 372 -17.21 10.42 -15.63
N ALA A 373 -16.94 10.09 -14.37
CA ALA A 373 -17.84 10.37 -13.25
C ALA A 373 -17.82 11.84 -12.80
N ASN A 374 -16.97 12.70 -13.39
CA ASN A 374 -16.71 14.06 -12.90
C ASN A 374 -16.33 14.11 -11.41
N TRP A 375 -15.61 13.08 -10.94
CA TRP A 375 -15.28 12.94 -9.52
C TRP A 375 -14.20 13.93 -9.11
N THR A 376 -14.47 14.75 -8.09
CA THR A 376 -13.62 15.86 -7.65
C THR A 376 -12.60 15.47 -6.58
N LYS A 377 -12.30 14.16 -6.47
CA LYS A 377 -11.56 13.50 -5.38
C LYS A 377 -12.40 13.36 -4.12
N PRO A 378 -12.07 12.41 -3.23
CA PRO A 378 -12.93 12.15 -2.10
C PRO A 378 -12.79 13.31 -1.13
N VAL A 379 -13.91 13.70 -0.52
CA VAL A 379 -13.90 14.59 0.64
C VAL A 379 -13.49 13.75 1.85
N LEU A 380 -12.31 13.14 1.78
CA LEU A 380 -11.71 12.55 2.96
C LEU A 380 -11.45 13.70 3.91
N SER A 381 -12.09 13.66 5.08
CA SER A 381 -11.70 14.54 6.16
C SER A 381 -10.20 14.33 6.39
N GLU A 382 -9.40 15.39 6.26
CA GLU A 382 -7.93 15.33 6.39
C GLU A 382 -7.48 14.73 7.75
N LEU A 383 -8.42 14.51 8.68
CA LEU A 383 -8.24 13.79 9.94
C LEU A 383 -7.67 12.38 9.76
N ASP A 384 -8.09 11.61 8.76
CA ASP A 384 -7.71 10.19 8.62
C ASP A 384 -6.26 9.96 8.18
N ARG A 385 -5.57 11.02 7.71
CA ARG A 385 -4.19 10.93 7.23
C ARG A 385 -3.16 11.48 8.24
N ARG A 386 -3.54 11.76 9.48
CA ARG A 386 -2.55 12.09 10.51
C ARG A 386 -1.81 10.82 10.91
N ASP A 387 -0.51 10.84 10.68
CA ASP A 387 0.43 9.77 10.99
C ASP A 387 0.66 9.67 12.52
N PHE A 388 -0.38 9.27 13.26
CA PHE A 388 -0.42 9.19 14.73
C PHE A 388 0.74 8.38 15.29
N ARG A 389 1.19 7.37 14.52
CA ARG A 389 2.29 6.48 14.87
C ARG A 389 3.59 7.22 15.16
N THR A 390 3.93 8.25 14.39
CA THR A 390 5.21 8.97 14.57
C THR A 390 5.24 9.77 15.87
N LYS A 391 4.15 10.47 16.19
CA LYS A 391 4.00 11.21 17.45
C LYS A 391 3.96 10.27 18.66
N PHE A 392 3.36 9.10 18.49
CA PHE A 392 3.25 8.10 19.53
C PHE A 392 4.60 7.49 19.94
N VAL A 393 5.46 7.13 18.96
CA VAL A 393 6.80 6.63 19.25
C VAL A 393 7.62 7.64 20.07
N THR A 394 7.49 8.93 19.77
CA THR A 394 8.19 9.98 20.52
C THR A 394 7.74 10.04 21.98
N ILE A 395 6.44 9.91 22.27
CA ILE A 395 5.92 9.92 23.65
C ILE A 395 6.40 8.68 24.42
N CYS A 396 6.37 7.50 23.80
CA CYS A 396 6.90 6.27 24.41
C CYS A 396 8.40 6.39 24.75
N GLN A 397 9.19 7.00 23.85
CA GLN A 397 10.61 7.22 24.08
C GLN A 397 10.85 8.16 25.26
N ILE A 398 10.13 9.28 25.32
CA ILE A 398 10.22 10.24 26.42
C ILE A 398 9.88 9.58 27.76
N TRP A 399 8.78 8.81 27.82
CA TRP A 399 8.39 8.10 29.04
C TRP A 399 9.44 7.05 29.47
N GLY A 400 9.97 6.28 28.51
CA GLY A 400 11.04 5.32 28.76
C GLY A 400 12.30 5.96 29.36
N TYR A 401 12.71 7.13 28.85
CA TYR A 401 13.84 7.88 29.41
C TYR A 401 13.56 8.37 30.84
N CYS A 402 12.34 8.81 31.14
CA CYS A 402 11.95 9.21 32.50
C CYS A 402 12.04 8.03 33.48
N CYS A 403 11.54 6.84 33.11
CA CYS A 403 11.61 5.65 33.97
C CYS A 403 13.06 5.21 34.25
N ILE A 404 13.92 5.27 33.23
CA ILE A 404 15.35 4.98 33.38
C ILE A 404 16.00 5.96 34.36
N ALA A 405 15.74 7.27 34.20
CA ALA A 405 16.27 8.30 35.08
C ALA A 405 15.82 8.11 36.55
N CYS A 406 14.53 7.84 36.78
CA CYS A 406 14.01 7.55 38.13
C CYS A 406 14.65 6.29 38.75
N SER A 407 14.89 5.26 37.94
CA SER A 407 15.53 4.03 38.41
C SER A 407 16.97 4.30 38.86
N PHE A 408 17.71 5.13 38.13
CA PHE A 408 19.06 5.55 38.53
C PHE A 408 19.08 6.33 39.84
N VAL A 409 18.16 7.28 40.02
CA VAL A 409 18.05 8.04 41.29
C VAL A 409 17.78 7.10 42.46
N TYR A 410 16.87 6.13 42.28
CA TYR A 410 16.57 5.16 43.33
C TYR A 410 17.76 4.26 43.70
N ILE A 411 18.50 3.77 42.70
CA ILE A 411 19.72 2.98 42.95
C ILE A 411 20.75 3.83 43.72
N PHE A 412 20.88 5.11 43.36
CA PHE A 412 21.80 6.02 44.04
C PHE A 412 21.43 6.22 45.52
N GLU A 413 20.14 6.41 45.82
CA GLU A 413 19.65 6.52 47.21
C GLU A 413 19.91 5.25 48.03
N ILE A 414 19.72 4.07 47.44
CA ILE A 414 20.04 2.79 48.10
C ILE A 414 21.53 2.70 48.41
N VAL A 415 22.39 3.01 47.43
CA VAL A 415 23.86 2.94 47.61
C VAL A 415 24.29 3.93 48.69
N GLN A 416 23.75 5.14 48.70
CA GLN A 416 24.05 6.15 49.71
C GLN A 416 23.59 5.71 51.11
N SER A 417 22.39 5.14 51.23
CA SER A 417 21.89 4.60 52.50
C SER A 417 22.75 3.42 52.99
N PHE A 418 23.29 2.60 52.09
CA PHE A 418 24.17 1.49 52.45
C PHE A 418 25.53 1.99 52.94
N ILE A 419 26.10 3.01 52.28
CA ILE A 419 27.35 3.65 52.69
C ILE A 419 27.21 4.33 54.07
N GLN A 420 26.07 4.96 54.37
CA GLN A 420 25.85 5.62 55.66
C GLN A 420 25.67 4.64 56.83
N ASN A 421 25.27 3.41 56.55
CA ASN A 421 25.07 2.36 57.56
C ASN A 421 26.31 1.48 57.79
N MET A 422 27.34 1.63 56.95
CA MET A 422 28.66 1.01 57.12
C MET A 422 29.58 1.96 57.88
#